data_AF-A0A293LE02-F1
#
_entry.id   AF-A0A293LE02-F1
#
_cell.length_a   1.000
_cell.length_b   1.000
_cell.length_c   1.000
_cell.angle_alpha   90.00
_cell.angle_beta   90.00
_cell.angle_gamma   90.00
#
_symmetry.space_group_name_H-M   'P 1'
#
loop_
_entity.id
_entity.type
_entity.pdbx_description
1 polymer ?
#
loop_
_entity_poly.entity_id
_entity_poly.type
_entity_poly.pdbx_seq_one_letter_code
_entity_poly.pdbx_strand_id
1 'polypeptide(L)'
;MPFDMPALLSLKEIGTPSADELFTYFQAQIADWAFHNLHHAFYNPGKKKDSSTFDVLIRFSSCHQENVPGVEKFLCKYLSSWNGDLHSSAVFALVSRFSMSSAAKCFECVLDPVHKIFMFGSLQKQCEILECLTELCKHWITLTVAKLDGGSARASITGGFDDEVDPETAVQALLSYIDSCVSLVPTFHGIPTPDILLVVLNFYMMVCHHLL
;
A
#
# COMPACT_ATOMS: atom_id res chain seq x y z
N MET A 1 -11.36 -24.04 -3.77
CA MET A 1 -12.66 -23.81 -3.14
C MET A 1 -13.48 -23.04 -4.14
N PRO A 2 -14.60 -23.60 -4.62
CA PRO A 2 -15.55 -22.85 -5.42
C PRO A 2 -16.08 -21.70 -4.56
N PHE A 3 -16.48 -20.60 -5.19
CA PHE A 3 -17.19 -19.51 -4.54
C PHE A 3 -18.46 -20.08 -3.90
N ASP A 4 -18.43 -20.38 -2.60
CA ASP A 4 -19.68 -20.56 -1.86
C ASP A 4 -20.31 -19.17 -1.78
N MET A 5 -21.51 -19.09 -2.35
CA MET A 5 -22.33 -17.89 -2.47
C MET A 5 -23.43 -18.00 -1.40
N PRO A 6 -23.24 -17.50 -0.16
CA PRO A 6 -24.21 -17.71 0.90
C PRO A 6 -25.22 -16.56 1.03
N ALA A 7 -25.34 -15.68 0.02
CA ALA A 7 -26.06 -14.41 0.21
C ALA A 7 -27.03 -14.01 -0.92
N LEU A 8 -26.99 -14.64 -2.09
CA LEU A 8 -27.98 -14.33 -3.13
C LEU A 8 -29.36 -14.96 -2.87
N LEU A 9 -29.47 -15.90 -1.93
CA LEU A 9 -30.76 -16.54 -1.60
C LEU A 9 -31.58 -15.75 -0.56
N SER A 10 -31.00 -14.75 0.10
CA SER A 10 -31.71 -13.90 1.07
C SER A 10 -32.37 -12.67 0.44
N LEU A 11 -32.09 -12.40 -0.84
CA LEU A 11 -32.62 -11.24 -1.58
C LEU A 11 -34.01 -11.48 -2.20
N LYS A 12 -34.70 -12.56 -1.83
CA LYS A 12 -36.04 -12.84 -2.37
C LYS A 12 -37.18 -12.06 -1.69
N GLU A 13 -36.89 -11.27 -0.65
CA GLU A 13 -37.90 -10.51 0.10
C GLU A 13 -37.67 -8.99 0.15
N ILE A 14 -36.67 -8.46 -0.55
CA ILE A 14 -36.41 -7.01 -0.60
C ILE A 14 -36.40 -6.62 -2.08
N GLY A 15 -37.04 -5.50 -2.42
CA GLY A 15 -37.14 -4.99 -3.79
C GLY A 15 -35.79 -4.98 -4.52
N THR A 16 -35.83 -4.94 -5.86
CA THR A 16 -34.62 -4.96 -6.70
C THR A 16 -33.60 -3.93 -6.19
N PRO A 17 -32.42 -4.37 -5.71
CA PRO A 17 -31.44 -3.46 -5.12
C PRO A 17 -30.96 -2.45 -6.16
N SER A 18 -30.64 -1.25 -5.72
CA SER A 18 -30.11 -0.20 -6.60
C SER A 18 -28.72 -0.60 -7.14
N ALA A 19 -28.29 0.03 -8.23
CA ALA A 19 -26.95 -0.21 -8.78
C ALA A 19 -25.84 0.12 -7.75
N ASP A 20 -26.06 1.15 -6.94
CA ASP A 20 -25.14 1.57 -5.89
C ASP A 20 -25.04 0.52 -4.77
N GLU A 21 -26.17 -0.04 -4.33
CA GLU A 21 -26.20 -1.11 -3.32
C GLU A 21 -25.48 -2.37 -3.81
N LEU A 22 -25.68 -2.76 -5.07
CA LEU A 22 -24.98 -3.88 -5.69
C LEU A 22 -23.48 -3.64 -5.78
N PHE A 23 -23.08 -2.40 -6.11
CA PHE A 23 -21.67 -2.02 -6.18
C PHE A 23 -21.00 -2.05 -4.79
N THR A 24 -21.63 -1.48 -3.77
CA THR A 24 -21.15 -1.54 -2.39
C THR A 24 -21.02 -2.98 -1.89
N TYR A 25 -22.03 -3.81 -2.18
CA TYR A 25 -21.99 -5.23 -1.81
C TYR A 25 -20.82 -5.97 -2.47
N PHE A 26 -20.62 -5.73 -3.77
CA PHE A 26 -19.51 -6.31 -4.52
C PHE A 26 -18.14 -5.86 -3.98
N GLN A 27 -17.98 -4.58 -3.65
CA GLN A 27 -16.76 -4.06 -3.03
C GLN A 27 -16.49 -4.74 -1.67
N ALA A 28 -17.51 -4.93 -0.84
CA ALA A 28 -17.38 -5.62 0.44
C ALA A 28 -16.94 -7.08 0.27
N GLN A 29 -17.53 -7.79 -0.70
CA GLN A 29 -17.12 -9.17 -1.00
C GLN A 29 -15.67 -9.27 -1.48
N ILE A 30 -15.24 -8.37 -2.36
CA ILE A 30 -13.85 -8.30 -2.80
C ILE A 30 -12.93 -8.00 -1.63
N ALA A 31 -13.33 -7.07 -0.76
CA ALA A 31 -12.55 -6.70 0.42
C ALA A 31 -12.31 -7.89 1.35
N ASP A 32 -13.37 -8.61 1.68
CA ASP A 32 -13.27 -9.80 2.51
C ASP A 32 -12.47 -10.89 1.81
N TRP A 33 -12.67 -11.11 0.51
CA TRP A 33 -11.90 -12.09 -0.25
C TRP A 33 -10.40 -11.77 -0.22
N ALA A 34 -10.00 -10.53 -0.51
CA ALA A 34 -8.59 -10.13 -0.55
C ALA A 34 -7.96 -10.28 0.84
N PHE A 35 -8.62 -9.79 1.89
CA PHE A 35 -8.15 -9.90 3.27
C PHE A 35 -7.93 -11.35 3.70
N HIS A 36 -8.92 -12.24 3.48
CA HIS A 36 -8.82 -13.64 3.91
C HIS A 36 -7.77 -14.42 3.13
N ASN A 37 -7.66 -14.19 1.81
CA ASN A 37 -6.67 -14.91 1.00
C ASN A 37 -5.24 -14.42 1.30
N LEU A 38 -5.02 -13.12 1.50
CA LEU A 38 -3.73 -12.59 1.96
C LEU A 38 -3.36 -13.15 3.34
N HIS A 39 -4.29 -13.15 4.29
CA HIS A 39 -4.07 -13.72 5.61
C HIS A 39 -3.72 -15.21 5.54
N HIS A 40 -4.46 -16.00 4.75
CA HIS A 40 -4.16 -17.42 4.58
C HIS A 40 -2.79 -17.64 3.92
N ALA A 41 -2.51 -16.94 2.81
CA ALA A 41 -1.24 -17.03 2.08
C ALA A 41 -0.06 -16.68 2.98
N PHE A 42 -0.23 -15.69 3.83
CA PHE A 42 0.78 -15.22 4.75
C PHE A 42 1.13 -16.25 5.84
N TYR A 43 0.14 -16.80 6.54
CA TYR A 43 0.38 -17.73 7.66
C TYR A 43 0.61 -19.18 7.24
N ASN A 44 0.44 -19.52 5.95
CA ASN A 44 0.65 -20.87 5.43
C ASN A 44 1.66 -20.90 4.27
N PRO A 45 2.88 -20.34 4.43
CA PRO A 45 3.79 -20.18 3.31
C PRO A 45 4.18 -21.53 2.70
N GLY A 46 4.15 -21.62 1.37
CA GLY A 46 4.65 -22.77 0.61
C GLY A 46 3.61 -23.64 -0.08
N LYS A 47 2.30 -23.32 0.00
CA LYS A 47 1.32 -23.94 -0.90
C LYS A 47 1.37 -23.19 -2.24
N LYS A 48 1.33 -23.89 -3.36
CA LYS A 48 1.39 -23.30 -4.73
C LYS A 48 0.39 -22.15 -4.97
N LYS A 49 -0.68 -22.08 -4.17
CA LYS A 49 -1.71 -21.05 -4.23
C LYS A 49 -1.30 -19.71 -3.58
N ASP A 50 -0.31 -19.69 -2.68
CA ASP A 50 -0.03 -18.51 -1.85
C ASP A 50 0.75 -17.42 -2.60
N SER A 51 1.78 -17.81 -3.38
CA SER A 51 2.46 -16.90 -4.33
C SER A 51 1.45 -16.28 -5.29
N SER A 52 0.48 -17.09 -5.76
CA SER A 52 -0.49 -16.63 -6.75
C SER A 52 -1.41 -15.52 -6.23
N THR A 53 -1.72 -15.47 -4.93
CA THR A 53 -2.58 -14.42 -4.37
C THR A 53 -1.87 -13.07 -4.34
N PHE A 54 -0.65 -13.02 -3.78
CA PHE A 54 0.14 -11.79 -3.78
C PHE A 54 0.41 -11.30 -5.21
N ASP A 55 0.80 -12.20 -6.12
CA ASP A 55 1.08 -11.86 -7.52
C ASP A 55 -0.15 -11.27 -8.22
N VAL A 56 -1.34 -11.84 -8.02
CA VAL A 56 -2.59 -11.34 -8.61
C VAL A 56 -2.93 -9.95 -8.07
N LEU A 57 -2.82 -9.75 -6.76
CA LEU A 57 -3.13 -8.46 -6.13
C LEU A 57 -2.13 -7.38 -6.54
N ILE A 58 -0.83 -7.68 -6.58
CA ILE A 58 0.21 -6.74 -7.02
C ILE A 58 0.00 -6.35 -8.48
N ARG A 59 -0.32 -7.31 -9.35
CA ARG A 59 -0.64 -7.03 -10.77
C ARG A 59 -1.87 -6.15 -10.89
N PHE A 60 -2.92 -6.45 -10.12
CA PHE A 60 -4.10 -5.61 -10.08
C PHE A 60 -3.76 -4.18 -9.65
N SER A 61 -3.04 -4.02 -8.54
CA SER A 61 -2.67 -2.71 -7.99
C SER A 61 -1.78 -1.92 -8.95
N SER A 62 -0.89 -2.59 -9.67
CA SER A 62 -0.05 -1.95 -10.69
C SER A 62 -0.87 -1.46 -11.88
N CYS A 63 -1.87 -2.22 -12.35
CA CYS A 63 -2.73 -1.82 -13.45
C CYS A 63 -3.71 -0.69 -13.08
N HIS A 64 -4.21 -0.70 -11.84
CA HIS A 64 -5.23 0.25 -11.39
C HIS A 64 -4.67 1.47 -10.65
N GLN A 65 -3.37 1.44 -10.32
CA GLN A 65 -2.72 2.45 -9.47
C GLN A 65 -3.40 2.59 -8.11
N GLU A 66 -4.03 1.54 -7.59
CA GLU A 66 -4.67 1.52 -6.28
C GLU A 66 -4.79 0.07 -5.82
N ASN A 67 -4.68 -0.16 -4.52
CA ASN A 67 -4.92 -1.49 -3.97
C ASN A 67 -6.38 -1.94 -4.08
N VAL A 68 -6.58 -3.25 -4.19
CA VAL A 68 -7.89 -3.87 -4.02
C VAL A 68 -8.41 -3.58 -2.61
N PRO A 69 -9.72 -3.31 -2.42
CA PRO A 69 -10.34 -3.27 -1.10
C PRO A 69 -9.88 -4.47 -0.24
N GLY A 70 -9.68 -4.26 1.07
CA GLY A 70 -9.23 -5.31 1.98
C GLY A 70 -7.72 -5.57 2.03
N VAL A 71 -6.94 -5.18 1.02
CA VAL A 71 -5.47 -5.22 1.06
C VAL A 71 -4.94 -4.28 2.16
N GLU A 72 -5.43 -3.04 2.22
CA GLU A 72 -5.00 -2.08 3.25
C GLU A 72 -5.37 -2.56 4.65
N LYS A 73 -6.57 -3.13 4.81
CA LYS A 73 -7.00 -3.75 6.07
C LYS A 73 -6.06 -4.88 6.48
N PHE A 74 -5.61 -5.70 5.52
CA PHE A 74 -4.59 -6.72 5.77
C PHE A 74 -3.28 -6.06 6.20
N LEU A 75 -2.74 -5.10 5.44
CA LEU A 75 -1.48 -4.43 5.73
C LEU A 75 -1.49 -3.80 7.13
N CYS A 76 -2.53 -3.03 7.48
CA CYS A 76 -2.63 -2.36 8.78
C CYS A 76 -2.61 -3.36 9.94
N LYS A 77 -3.30 -4.49 9.80
CA LYS A 77 -3.32 -5.53 10.84
C LYS A 77 -2.00 -6.28 10.89
N TYR A 78 -1.44 -6.58 9.73
CA TYR A 78 -0.35 -7.51 9.56
C TYR A 78 1.02 -6.91 9.91
N LEU A 79 1.30 -5.71 9.40
CA LEU A 79 2.60 -5.06 9.54
C LEU A 79 3.02 -4.85 11.00
N SER A 80 2.04 -4.64 11.89
CA SER A 80 2.27 -4.50 13.34
C SER A 80 3.07 -5.66 13.97
N SER A 81 2.98 -6.86 13.39
CA SER A 81 3.64 -8.09 13.86
C SER A 81 4.73 -8.62 12.93
N TRP A 82 4.93 -7.96 11.79
CA TRP A 82 5.87 -8.41 10.76
C TRP A 82 7.30 -7.99 11.07
N ASN A 83 8.25 -8.90 10.87
CA ASN A 83 9.67 -8.67 11.09
C ASN A 83 10.44 -8.20 9.83
N GLY A 84 9.79 -8.10 8.67
CA GLY A 84 10.42 -7.63 7.43
C GLY A 84 10.95 -8.72 6.48
N ASP A 85 10.89 -10.00 6.86
CA ASP A 85 11.51 -11.08 6.07
C ASP A 85 10.49 -11.83 5.19
N LEU A 86 9.45 -12.39 5.80
CA LEU A 86 8.50 -13.23 5.07
C LEU A 86 7.70 -12.39 4.06
N HIS A 87 7.74 -12.81 2.79
CA HIS A 87 7.08 -12.14 1.67
C HIS A 87 7.48 -10.66 1.46
N SER A 88 8.70 -10.25 1.86
CA SER A 88 9.12 -8.83 1.85
C SER A 88 8.83 -8.08 0.56
N SER A 89 9.28 -8.61 -0.58
CA SER A 89 9.06 -7.98 -1.88
C SER A 89 7.57 -7.79 -2.20
N ALA A 90 6.75 -8.79 -1.90
CA ALA A 90 5.32 -8.72 -2.15
C ALA A 90 4.60 -7.75 -1.21
N VAL A 91 4.99 -7.71 0.07
CA VAL A 91 4.45 -6.79 1.06
C VAL A 91 4.80 -5.35 0.69
N PHE A 92 6.07 -5.07 0.37
CA PHE A 92 6.50 -3.74 -0.07
C PHE A 92 5.82 -3.29 -1.36
N ALA A 93 5.60 -4.20 -2.32
CA ALA A 93 4.85 -3.88 -3.54
C ALA A 93 3.38 -3.51 -3.29
N LEU A 94 2.75 -4.06 -2.25
CA LEU A 94 1.40 -3.67 -1.83
C LEU A 94 1.41 -2.37 -1.02
N VAL A 95 2.43 -2.16 -0.17
CA VAL A 95 2.62 -0.92 0.60
C VAL A 95 2.83 0.28 -0.33
N SER A 96 3.59 0.13 -1.42
CA SER A 96 3.81 1.22 -2.38
C SER A 96 2.55 1.68 -3.14
N ARG A 97 1.43 0.97 -2.96
CA ARG A 97 0.11 1.27 -3.54
C ARG A 97 -0.95 1.60 -2.50
N PHE A 98 -0.52 1.91 -1.27
CA PHE A 98 -1.43 2.33 -0.20
C PHE A 98 -2.10 3.66 -0.56
N SER A 99 -3.42 3.72 -0.37
CA SER A 99 -4.25 4.84 -0.77
C SER A 99 -3.91 6.10 0.02
N MET A 100 -3.83 7.23 -0.69
CA MET A 100 -3.66 8.54 -0.08
C MET A 100 -4.90 8.98 0.70
N SER A 101 -6.10 8.49 0.35
CA SER A 101 -7.31 8.74 1.15
C SER A 101 -7.23 8.15 2.56
N SER A 102 -6.27 7.25 2.77
CA SER A 102 -5.99 6.57 4.03
C SER A 102 -4.69 7.09 4.67
N ALA A 103 -4.22 8.30 4.30
CA ALA A 103 -2.88 8.78 4.66
C ALA A 103 -2.59 8.68 6.16
N ALA A 104 -3.47 9.18 7.03
CA ALA A 104 -3.29 9.10 8.49
C ALA A 104 -3.05 7.67 8.97
N LYS A 105 -3.82 6.70 8.44
CA LYS A 105 -3.65 5.28 8.73
C LYS A 105 -2.40 4.68 8.12
N CYS A 106 -1.94 5.20 6.98
CA CYS A 106 -0.64 4.82 6.43
C CYS A 106 0.47 5.18 7.42
N PHE A 107 0.45 6.41 7.95
CA PHE A 107 1.44 6.82 8.96
C PHE A 107 1.38 5.92 10.21
N GLU A 108 0.19 5.71 10.76
CA GLU A 108 0.00 4.91 12.00
C GLU A 108 0.28 3.41 11.81
N CYS A 109 -0.31 2.79 10.79
CA CYS A 109 -0.35 1.34 10.68
C CYS A 109 0.75 0.76 9.76
N VAL A 110 1.35 1.59 8.90
CA VAL A 110 2.33 1.15 7.88
C VAL A 110 3.71 1.74 8.16
N LEU A 111 3.83 3.06 8.29
CA LEU A 111 5.14 3.70 8.43
C LEU A 111 5.79 3.39 9.78
N ASP A 112 5.03 3.33 10.87
CA ASP A 112 5.57 2.95 12.18
C ASP A 112 6.23 1.54 12.19
N PRO A 113 5.56 0.47 11.70
CA PRO A 113 6.21 -0.84 11.54
C PRO A 113 7.40 -0.83 10.57
N VAL A 114 7.27 -0.16 9.44
CA VAL A 114 8.34 -0.04 8.43
C VAL A 114 9.56 0.67 9.04
N HIS A 115 9.35 1.70 9.85
CA HIS A 115 10.41 2.42 10.55
C HIS A 115 11.19 1.51 11.50
N LYS A 116 10.49 0.66 12.27
CA LYS A 116 11.15 -0.31 13.15
C LYS A 116 12.04 -1.27 12.35
N ILE A 117 11.53 -1.79 11.23
CA ILE A 117 12.31 -2.67 10.34
C ILE A 117 13.51 -1.91 9.74
N PHE A 118 13.35 -0.63 9.39
CA PHE A 118 14.44 0.21 8.89
C PHE A 118 15.55 0.40 9.94
N MET A 119 15.17 0.69 11.19
CA MET A 119 16.11 0.97 12.28
C MET A 119 16.93 -0.26 12.70
N PHE A 120 16.33 -1.45 12.66
CA PHE A 120 16.97 -2.69 13.12
C PHE A 120 17.40 -3.63 11.97
N GLY A 121 17.08 -3.27 10.73
CA GLY A 121 17.35 -4.08 9.55
C GLY A 121 18.79 -3.96 9.05
N SER A 122 19.14 -4.84 8.09
CA SER A 122 20.38 -4.72 7.34
C SER A 122 20.35 -3.52 6.38
N LEU A 123 21.52 -3.10 5.90
CA LEU A 123 21.60 -2.08 4.84
C LEU A 123 20.76 -2.44 3.62
N GLN A 124 20.75 -3.71 3.21
CA GLN A 124 19.88 -4.19 2.13
C GLN A 124 18.40 -3.95 2.44
N LYS A 125 17.97 -4.24 3.68
CA LYS A 125 16.59 -4.00 4.10
C LYS A 125 16.24 -2.51 4.11
N GLN A 126 17.18 -1.66 4.51
CA GLN A 126 17.02 -0.21 4.45
C GLN A 126 16.86 0.28 3.01
N CYS A 127 17.64 -0.25 2.06
CA CYS A 127 17.46 0.03 0.63
C CYS A 127 16.06 -0.41 0.14
N GLU A 128 15.64 -1.64 0.42
CA GLU A 128 14.31 -2.15 0.04
C GLU A 128 13.17 -1.25 0.58
N ILE A 129 13.32 -0.77 1.81
CA ILE A 129 12.34 0.14 2.43
C ILE A 129 12.35 1.50 1.74
N LEU A 130 13.52 2.10 1.50
CA LEU A 130 13.62 3.39 0.81
C LEU A 130 13.06 3.32 -0.62
N GLU A 131 13.28 2.21 -1.34
CA GLU A 131 12.67 1.96 -2.65
C GLU A 131 11.14 1.86 -2.54
N CYS A 132 10.63 1.12 -1.56
CA CYS A 132 9.20 1.02 -1.29
C CYS A 132 8.56 2.39 -1.01
N LEU A 133 9.20 3.20 -0.15
CA LEU A 133 8.73 4.54 0.21
C LEU A 133 8.82 5.51 -0.98
N THR A 134 9.84 5.37 -1.81
CA THR A 134 9.99 6.14 -3.06
C THR A 134 8.82 5.88 -3.99
N GLU A 135 8.45 4.62 -4.21
CA GLU A 135 7.31 4.26 -5.06
C GLU A 135 5.97 4.68 -4.45
N LEU A 136 5.81 4.62 -3.12
CA LEU A 136 4.64 5.17 -2.42
C LEU A 136 4.52 6.68 -2.64
N CYS A 137 5.62 7.42 -2.45
CA CYS A 137 5.66 8.87 -2.62
C CYS A 137 5.33 9.27 -4.06
N LYS A 138 5.95 8.60 -5.04
CA LYS A 138 5.64 8.78 -6.46
C LYS A 138 4.17 8.52 -6.77
N HIS A 139 3.60 7.46 -6.19
CA HIS A 139 2.19 7.14 -6.34
C HIS A 139 1.29 8.27 -5.83
N TRP A 140 1.54 8.79 -4.63
CA TRP A 140 0.76 9.90 -4.06
C TRP A 140 0.92 11.21 -4.85
N ILE A 141 2.15 11.56 -5.26
CA ILE A 141 2.39 12.74 -6.11
C ILE A 141 1.61 12.62 -7.42
N THR A 142 1.64 11.46 -8.06
CA THR A 142 0.90 11.23 -9.32
C THR A 142 -0.61 11.44 -9.14
N LEU A 143 -1.18 10.97 -8.01
CA LEU A 143 -2.59 11.21 -7.69
C LEU A 143 -2.89 12.69 -7.46
N THR A 144 -2.01 13.41 -6.76
CA THR A 144 -2.16 14.84 -6.50
C THR A 144 -2.10 15.66 -7.79
N VAL A 145 -1.13 15.39 -8.67
CA VAL A 145 -1.03 16.05 -9.99
C VAL A 145 -2.26 15.78 -10.84
N ALA A 146 -2.73 14.54 -10.91
CA ALA A 146 -3.92 14.18 -11.67
C ALA A 146 -5.20 14.90 -11.18
N LYS A 147 -5.32 15.16 -9.86
CA LYS A 147 -6.41 15.95 -9.28
C LYS A 147 -6.32 17.43 -9.69
N LEU A 148 -5.11 18.01 -9.72
CA LEU A 148 -4.88 19.40 -10.11
C LEU A 148 -5.19 19.65 -11.58
N ASP A 149 -4.91 18.68 -12.46
CA ASP A 149 -5.17 18.76 -13.90
C ASP A 149 -6.67 18.63 -14.27
N GLY A 150 -7.58 18.64 -13.29
CA GLY A 150 -9.01 18.46 -13.50
C GLY A 150 -9.38 17.03 -13.92
N GLY A 151 -8.47 16.07 -13.75
CA GLY A 151 -8.78 14.66 -13.89
C GLY A 151 -9.86 14.30 -12.89
N SER A 152 -10.99 13.79 -13.38
CA SER A 152 -12.02 13.21 -12.54
C SER A 152 -11.33 12.21 -11.61
N ALA A 153 -11.36 12.48 -10.30
CA ALA A 153 -10.91 11.52 -9.29
C ALA A 153 -11.64 10.23 -9.61
N ARG A 154 -10.92 9.24 -10.17
CA ARG A 154 -11.48 7.90 -10.37
C ARG A 154 -12.05 7.53 -9.02
N ALA A 155 -13.35 7.22 -8.96
CA ALA A 155 -14.00 6.85 -7.73
C ALA A 155 -13.11 5.79 -7.05
N SER A 156 -12.51 6.15 -5.91
CA SER A 156 -11.61 5.24 -5.19
C SER A 156 -12.37 3.95 -4.98
N ILE A 157 -11.78 2.84 -5.39
CA ILE A 157 -12.43 1.54 -5.24
C ILE A 157 -12.34 1.14 -3.76
N THR A 158 -11.36 1.70 -3.04
CA THR A 158 -11.27 1.62 -1.59
C THR A 158 -12.44 2.39 -0.96
N GLY A 159 -13.28 1.69 -0.21
CA GLY A 159 -14.24 2.35 0.69
C GLY A 159 -13.44 3.21 1.65
N GLY A 160 -13.51 4.53 1.44
CA GLY A 160 -12.63 5.50 2.09
C GLY A 160 -12.66 5.37 3.60
N PHE A 161 -11.50 5.55 4.21
CA PHE A 161 -11.47 5.95 5.62
C PHE A 161 -11.76 7.45 5.67
N ASP A 162 -12.57 7.87 6.65
CA ASP A 162 -13.01 9.26 6.87
C ASP A 162 -11.86 10.20 7.35
N ASP A 163 -10.61 9.89 7.04
CA ASP A 163 -9.45 10.75 7.34
C ASP A 163 -9.15 11.61 6.11
N GLU A 164 -9.92 12.68 5.93
CA GLU A 164 -9.66 13.67 4.89
C GLU A 164 -8.42 14.49 5.24
N VAL A 165 -7.24 13.93 4.94
CA VAL A 165 -5.97 14.65 4.96
C VAL A 165 -5.80 15.31 3.61
N ASP A 166 -5.50 16.62 3.62
CA ASP A 166 -5.15 17.36 2.43
C ASP A 166 -4.00 16.65 1.66
N PRO A 167 -4.16 16.36 0.35
CA PRO A 167 -3.18 15.61 -0.44
C PRO A 167 -1.76 16.19 -0.41
N GLU A 168 -1.64 17.52 -0.44
CA GLU A 168 -0.34 18.20 -0.39
C GLU A 168 0.32 17.97 0.98
N THR A 169 -0.46 18.14 2.05
CA THR A 169 -0.02 17.86 3.42
C THR A 169 0.44 16.41 3.59
N ALA A 170 -0.29 15.44 3.04
CA ALA A 170 0.08 14.02 3.10
C ALA A 170 1.41 13.73 2.38
N VAL A 171 1.60 14.29 1.17
CA VAL A 171 2.84 14.16 0.41
C VAL A 171 4.02 14.81 1.15
N GLN A 172 3.84 16.03 1.68
CA GLN A 172 4.90 16.72 2.43
C GLN A 172 5.31 15.95 3.69
N ALA A 173 4.35 15.39 4.42
CA ALA A 173 4.65 14.56 5.58
C ALA A 173 5.45 13.30 5.19
N LEU A 174 5.12 12.67 4.06
CA LEU A 174 5.83 11.48 3.57
C LEU A 174 7.25 11.83 3.10
N LEU A 175 7.43 12.96 2.40
CA LEU A 175 8.75 13.46 2.01
C LEU A 175 9.63 13.70 3.24
N SER A 176 9.10 14.41 4.25
CA SER A 176 9.82 14.69 5.49
C SER A 176 10.22 13.41 6.24
N TYR A 177 9.34 12.39 6.24
CA TYR A 177 9.64 11.08 6.81
C TYR A 177 10.77 10.36 6.06
N ILE A 178 10.75 10.37 4.73
CA ILE A 178 11.81 9.76 3.91
C ILE A 178 13.14 10.48 4.13
N ASP A 179 13.15 11.81 4.14
CA ASP A 179 14.34 12.62 4.44
C ASP A 179 14.93 12.26 5.81
N SER A 180 14.07 12.08 6.83
CA SER A 180 14.51 11.62 8.15
C SER A 180 15.17 10.25 8.08
N CYS A 181 14.60 9.28 7.35
CA CYS A 181 15.20 7.96 7.17
C CYS A 181 16.57 8.04 6.48
N VAL A 182 16.68 8.80 5.39
CA VAL A 182 17.93 9.01 4.65
C VAL A 182 19.00 9.64 5.54
N SER A 183 18.62 10.61 6.38
CA SER A 183 19.55 11.27 7.30
C SER A 183 20.13 10.35 8.39
N LEU A 184 19.43 9.26 8.71
CA LEU A 184 19.85 8.27 9.72
C LEU A 184 20.80 7.20 9.16
N VAL A 185 20.80 6.98 7.84
CA VAL A 185 21.65 5.97 7.19
C VAL A 185 23.13 6.11 7.56
N PRO A 186 23.75 7.32 7.52
CA PRO A 186 25.15 7.47 7.89
C PRO A 186 25.41 7.18 9.37
N THR A 187 24.42 7.35 10.24
CA THR A 187 24.54 7.05 11.67
C THR A 187 24.70 5.55 11.92
N PHE A 188 24.06 4.70 11.09
CA PHE A 188 24.16 3.25 11.22
C PHE A 188 25.38 2.64 10.53
N HIS A 189 25.74 3.16 9.35
CA HIS A 189 26.73 2.51 8.47
C HIS A 189 27.98 3.35 8.21
N GLY A 190 28.05 4.57 8.74
CA GLY A 190 29.16 5.49 8.48
C GLY A 190 29.06 6.13 7.10
N ILE A 191 30.08 5.95 6.25
CA ILE A 191 30.07 6.51 4.89
C ILE A 191 29.00 5.76 4.08
N PRO A 192 28.04 6.46 3.45
CA PRO A 192 27.02 5.82 2.61
C PRO A 192 27.66 4.96 1.53
N THR A 193 27.31 3.68 1.49
CA THR A 193 27.72 2.78 0.41
C THR A 193 27.13 3.24 -0.93
N PRO A 194 27.74 2.90 -2.08
CA PRO A 194 27.17 3.22 -3.39
C PRO A 194 25.71 2.79 -3.57
N ASP A 195 25.31 1.65 -2.99
CA ASP A 195 23.95 1.11 -3.15
C ASP A 195 22.88 2.04 -2.54
N ILE A 196 23.07 2.46 -1.29
CA ILE A 196 22.12 3.38 -0.65
C ILE A 196 22.16 4.78 -1.25
N LEU A 197 23.32 5.23 -1.72
CA LEU A 197 23.43 6.49 -2.46
C LEU A 197 22.61 6.45 -3.76
N LEU A 198 22.65 5.35 -4.50
CA LEU A 198 21.88 5.19 -5.72
C LEU A 198 20.37 5.27 -5.44
N VAL A 199 19.89 4.59 -4.40
CA VAL A 199 18.47 4.65 -3.97
C VAL A 199 18.07 6.08 -3.59
N VAL A 200 18.89 6.76 -2.80
CA VAL A 200 18.65 8.15 -2.37
C VAL A 200 18.65 9.12 -3.56
N LEU A 201 19.60 8.98 -4.48
CA LEU A 201 19.65 9.81 -5.68
C LEU A 201 18.45 9.56 -6.59
N ASN A 202 18.05 8.30 -6.78
CA ASN A 202 16.85 7.97 -7.55
C ASN A 202 15.59 8.59 -6.95
N PHE A 203 15.47 8.59 -5.61
CA PHE A 203 14.38 9.28 -4.91
C PHE A 203 14.38 10.77 -5.22
N TYR A 204 15.49 11.50 -5.00
CA TYR A 204 15.53 12.93 -5.25
C TYR A 204 15.37 13.28 -6.74
N MET A 205 15.86 12.45 -7.65
CA MET A 205 15.61 12.61 -9.08
C MET A 205 14.13 12.46 -9.43
N MET A 206 13.43 11.51 -8.80
CA MET A 206 11.98 11.35 -8.94
C MET A 206 11.24 12.58 -8.43
N VAL A 207 11.58 13.09 -7.25
CA VAL A 207 10.98 14.28 -6.64
C VAL A 207 11.19 15.51 -7.54
N CYS A 208 12.42 15.76 -7.99
CA CYS A 208 12.73 16.87 -8.89
C CYS A 208 11.96 16.80 -10.22
N HIS A 209 11.73 15.61 -10.78
CA HIS A 209 10.99 15.47 -12.03
C HIS A 209 9.48 15.77 -11.89
N HIS A 210 8.90 15.55 -10.71
CA HIS A 210 7.45 15.70 -10.52
C HIS A 210 7.02 17.00 -9.83
N LEU A 211 7.94 17.69 -9.14
CA LEU A 211 7.63 18.88 -8.33
C LEU A 211 8.31 20.18 -8.79
N LEU A 212 9.27 20.14 -9.73
CA LEU A 212 9.97 21.31 -10.29
C LEU A 212 9.73 21.40 -11.80
#